data_AF-A0A3L6SXU3-F1
#
_entry.id   AF-A0A3L6SXU3-F1
#
_cell.length_a   1.000
_cell.length_b   1.000
_cell.length_c   1.000
_cell.angle_alpha   90.00
_cell.angle_beta   90.00
_cell.angle_gamma   90.00
#
_symmetry.space_group_name_H-M   'P 1'
#
loop_
_entity.id
_entity.type
_entity.pdbx_description
1 polymer ?
#
loop_
_entity_poly.entity_id
_entity_poly.type
_entity_poly.pdbx_seq_one_letter_code
_entity_poly.pdbx_strand_id
1 'polypeptide(L)'
;MQAITINANEWSDAGHAVNHLYDILYMMGRDDVAVGVGGDGGISGAGDVGPDVGGFLPLIDQGVSTAGGCRYRQAIPPGRGGRLDIDTNSGVRRGFLPQGSRGYRPLRQPTAQRVMVDTLSAGPTTVILLGAHTNLALLLMTHPHLRRNVERVYVSGGAVRVPGNLFTASAANPAAEFNFFGDPFAAYQVLHSGVPVTMIPLDATNTIPVTEEFYAEFRRRQSTYEAQYCFQSLDEVLARQMRRTGGGHANTASLN
;
A
#
# COMPACT_ATOMS: atom_id res chain seq x y z
N MET A 1 1.67 -11.89 -12.41
CA MET A 1 0.84 -11.48 -11.25
C MET A 1 -0.26 -12.51 -11.06
N GLN A 2 -0.25 -13.21 -9.91
CA GLN A 2 -1.18 -14.30 -9.56
C GLN A 2 -2.24 -13.84 -8.54
N ALA A 3 -1.86 -12.96 -7.62
CA ALA A 3 -2.73 -12.42 -6.60
C ALA A 3 -2.27 -11.02 -6.17
N ILE A 4 -3.18 -10.26 -5.58
CA ILE A 4 -2.92 -8.97 -4.94
C ILE A 4 -3.45 -9.03 -3.52
N THR A 5 -2.69 -8.49 -2.56
CA THR A 5 -3.23 -8.23 -1.21
C THR A 5 -3.16 -6.75 -0.88
N ILE A 6 -4.16 -6.29 -0.16
CA ILE A 6 -4.29 -4.91 0.28
C ILE A 6 -4.04 -4.86 1.77
N ASN A 7 -3.28 -3.88 2.22
CA ASN A 7 -3.23 -3.48 3.61
C ASN A 7 -4.12 -2.24 3.77
N ALA A 8 -5.40 -2.46 4.08
CA ALA A 8 -6.34 -1.35 4.28
C ALA A 8 -5.97 -0.66 5.61
N ASN A 9 -5.50 0.56 5.48
CA ASN A 9 -5.16 1.44 6.60
C ASN A 9 -5.96 2.74 6.42
N GLU A 10 -5.99 3.60 7.43
CA GLU A 10 -6.79 4.85 7.44
C GLU A 10 -6.64 5.77 6.20
N TRP A 11 -5.67 5.54 5.29
CA TRP A 11 -5.48 6.28 4.04
C TRP A 11 -6.28 5.72 2.86
N SER A 12 -6.70 4.45 2.92
CA SER A 12 -7.68 3.90 2.00
C SER A 12 -8.46 2.76 2.63
N ASP A 13 -9.79 2.85 2.59
CA ASP A 13 -10.66 1.83 3.11
C ASP A 13 -10.69 0.65 2.15
N ALA A 14 -10.99 -0.51 2.71
CA ALA A 14 -11.12 -1.76 1.98
C ALA A 14 -12.09 -1.65 0.79
N GLY A 15 -13.18 -0.91 0.93
CA GLY A 15 -14.16 -0.72 -0.13
C GLY A 15 -13.59 0.06 -1.30
N HIS A 16 -12.96 1.21 -1.06
CA HIS A 16 -12.29 1.94 -2.13
C HIS A 16 -11.20 1.11 -2.78
N ALA A 17 -10.24 0.62 -2.00
CA ALA A 17 -9.04 -0.04 -2.49
C ALA A 17 -9.35 -1.32 -3.29
N VAL A 18 -10.26 -2.17 -2.79
CA VAL A 18 -10.64 -3.41 -3.48
C VAL A 18 -11.36 -3.11 -4.79
N ASN A 19 -12.34 -2.19 -4.76
CA ASN A 19 -13.07 -1.85 -5.97
C ASN A 19 -12.16 -1.18 -7.01
N HIS A 20 -11.23 -0.36 -6.57
CA HIS A 20 -10.24 0.27 -7.45
C HIS A 20 -9.38 -0.78 -8.16
N LEU A 21 -8.88 -1.76 -7.43
CA LEU A 21 -8.14 -2.87 -8.03
C LEU A 21 -8.99 -3.72 -8.97
N TYR A 22 -10.26 -3.98 -8.64
CA TYR A 22 -11.16 -4.70 -9.54
C TYR A 22 -11.39 -3.95 -10.86
N ASP A 23 -11.58 -2.64 -10.82
CA ASP A 23 -11.78 -1.86 -12.04
C ASP A 23 -10.49 -1.81 -12.90
N ILE A 24 -9.30 -1.73 -12.27
CA ILE A 24 -8.01 -1.84 -12.97
C ILE A 24 -7.86 -3.24 -13.59
N LEU A 25 -8.13 -4.29 -12.84
CA LEU A 25 -8.03 -5.68 -13.33
C LEU A 25 -9.01 -5.94 -14.46
N TYR A 26 -10.23 -5.40 -14.36
CA TYR A 26 -11.23 -5.49 -15.43
C TYR A 26 -10.75 -4.79 -16.70
N MET A 27 -10.22 -3.56 -16.58
CA MET A 27 -9.60 -2.84 -17.70
C MET A 27 -8.47 -3.64 -18.36
N MET A 28 -7.67 -4.37 -17.56
CA MET A 28 -6.58 -5.21 -18.05
C MET A 28 -7.02 -6.61 -18.54
N GLY A 29 -8.31 -6.96 -18.45
CA GLY A 29 -8.80 -8.31 -18.77
C GLY A 29 -8.27 -9.40 -17.83
N ARG A 30 -7.98 -9.05 -16.57
CA ARG A 30 -7.33 -9.90 -15.54
C ARG A 30 -8.23 -10.18 -14.34
N ASP A 31 -9.50 -10.46 -14.61
CA ASP A 31 -10.46 -10.84 -13.57
C ASP A 31 -10.15 -12.18 -12.88
N ASP A 32 -9.20 -12.96 -13.44
CA ASP A 32 -8.63 -14.17 -12.84
C ASP A 32 -7.80 -13.90 -11.57
N VAL A 33 -7.29 -12.67 -11.38
CA VAL A 33 -6.40 -12.35 -10.26
C VAL A 33 -7.20 -12.22 -8.96
N ALA A 34 -6.84 -13.03 -7.97
CA ALA A 34 -7.41 -12.96 -6.63
C ALA A 34 -6.98 -11.67 -5.91
N VAL A 35 -7.91 -11.03 -5.20
CA VAL A 35 -7.64 -9.84 -4.38
C VAL A 35 -8.01 -10.14 -2.94
N GLY A 36 -7.03 -10.10 -2.05
CA GLY A 36 -7.22 -10.30 -0.61
C GLY A 36 -7.17 -8.98 0.13
N VAL A 37 -8.03 -8.79 1.12
CA VAL A 37 -7.98 -7.59 1.99
C VAL A 37 -7.52 -7.97 3.39
N GLY A 38 -6.52 -7.26 3.88
CA GLY A 38 -6.15 -7.17 5.28
C GLY A 38 -6.47 -5.77 5.80
N GLY A 39 -6.45 -5.57 7.11
CA GLY A 39 -6.65 -4.24 7.67
C GLY A 39 -8.08 -3.95 8.08
N ASP A 40 -8.48 -2.69 7.91
CA ASP A 40 -9.82 -2.20 8.24
C ASP A 40 -10.96 -2.97 7.53
N GLY A 41 -10.65 -3.72 6.47
CA GLY A 41 -11.62 -4.52 5.71
C GLY A 41 -12.22 -5.73 6.44
N GLY A 42 -11.70 -6.09 7.60
CA GLY A 42 -12.24 -7.19 8.41
C GLY A 42 -12.64 -6.80 9.83
N ILE A 43 -12.81 -5.50 10.10
CA ILE A 43 -13.41 -5.03 11.35
C ILE A 43 -14.93 -4.95 11.18
N SER A 44 -15.68 -5.50 12.13
CA SER A 44 -17.13 -5.32 12.21
C SER A 44 -17.49 -3.85 12.52
N GLY A 45 -18.72 -3.43 12.25
CA GLY A 45 -19.19 -2.10 12.65
C GLY A 45 -19.21 -1.88 14.18
N ALA A 46 -19.06 -2.94 14.98
CA ALA A 46 -18.94 -2.90 16.43
C ALA A 46 -17.47 -2.89 16.91
N GLY A 47 -16.50 -2.94 16.00
CA GLY A 47 -15.06 -2.93 16.32
C GLY A 47 -14.41 -4.30 16.45
N ASP A 48 -15.14 -5.40 16.21
CA ASP A 48 -14.58 -6.75 16.31
C ASP A 48 -13.69 -7.08 15.11
N VAL A 49 -12.48 -7.55 15.37
CA VAL A 49 -11.55 -8.00 14.32
C VAL A 49 -11.86 -9.46 13.97
N GLY A 50 -12.23 -9.73 12.72
CA GLY A 50 -12.45 -11.09 12.23
C GLY A 50 -11.16 -11.93 12.22
N PRO A 51 -11.26 -13.28 12.19
CA PRO A 51 -10.10 -14.14 11.99
C PRO A 51 -9.47 -13.88 10.61
N ASP A 52 -8.15 -14.06 10.51
CA ASP A 52 -7.36 -13.92 9.26
C ASP A 52 -7.31 -12.50 8.66
N VAL A 53 -7.75 -11.49 9.42
CA VAL A 53 -7.70 -10.06 9.05
C VAL A 53 -6.34 -9.49 9.44
N GLY A 54 -5.27 -10.00 8.82
CA GLY A 54 -3.95 -9.41 8.99
C GLY A 54 -3.93 -7.94 8.58
N GLY A 55 -3.03 -7.11 9.13
CA GLY A 55 -2.87 -5.72 8.69
C GLY A 55 -3.70 -4.65 9.42
N PHE A 56 -4.68 -5.01 10.27
CA PHE A 56 -5.47 -3.99 10.98
C PHE A 56 -4.67 -3.35 12.11
N LEU A 57 -4.07 -4.23 12.91
CA LEU A 57 -3.21 -3.91 14.01
C LEU A 57 -1.76 -4.26 13.62
N PRO A 58 -0.79 -3.37 13.84
CA PRO A 58 0.62 -3.76 13.84
C PRO A 58 0.80 -5.01 14.69
N LEU A 59 1.76 -5.89 14.37
CA LEU A 59 1.93 -7.16 15.09
C LEU A 59 2.03 -7.00 16.62
N ILE A 60 2.58 -5.88 17.07
CA ILE A 60 2.69 -5.48 18.48
C ILE A 60 1.32 -5.25 19.17
N ASP A 61 0.32 -4.78 18.43
CA ASP A 61 -1.04 -4.53 18.94
C ASP A 61 -1.93 -5.79 18.96
N GLN A 62 -1.49 -6.85 18.30
CA GLN A 62 -2.18 -8.15 18.32
C GLN A 62 -1.84 -8.98 19.58
N GLY A 63 -1.15 -8.39 20.58
CA GLY A 63 -0.77 -9.04 21.84
C GLY A 63 0.38 -10.04 21.70
N VAL A 64 1.07 -10.06 20.56
CA VAL A 64 2.16 -11.00 20.25
C VAL A 64 3.53 -10.49 20.73
N SER A 65 3.56 -9.34 21.44
CA SER A 65 4.79 -8.68 21.92
C SER A 65 4.62 -8.13 23.35
N THR A 66 5.74 -8.00 24.07
CA THR A 66 5.82 -7.39 25.41
C THR A 66 6.01 -5.87 25.38
N ALA A 67 6.21 -5.27 24.21
CA ALA A 67 6.18 -3.83 24.06
C ALA A 67 4.70 -3.40 23.99
N GLY A 68 4.28 -2.45 24.83
CA GLY A 68 2.88 -2.03 24.96
C GLY A 68 2.26 -1.47 23.66
N GLY A 69 1.01 -1.02 23.74
CA GLY A 69 0.21 -0.57 22.58
C GLY A 69 0.95 0.37 21.61
N CYS A 70 0.74 0.13 20.32
CA CYS A 70 1.46 0.69 19.20
C CYS A 70 1.04 2.13 18.90
N ARG A 71 2.02 3.04 18.89
CA ARG A 71 1.82 4.46 18.60
C ARG A 71 1.97 4.80 17.11
N TYR A 72 2.38 3.84 16.27
CA TYR A 72 2.73 4.11 14.86
C TYR A 72 1.51 4.42 14.00
N ARG A 73 0.36 3.77 14.24
CA ARG A 73 -0.90 4.11 13.55
C ARG A 73 -1.45 5.47 13.99
N GLN A 74 -1.34 5.81 15.28
CA GLN A 74 -1.75 7.13 15.79
C GLN A 74 -0.93 8.29 15.18
N ALA A 75 0.27 8.01 14.67
CA ALA A 75 1.05 9.00 13.96
C ALA A 75 0.52 9.28 12.54
N ILE A 76 -0.37 8.45 12.02
CA ILE A 76 -1.00 8.62 10.71
C ILE A 76 -2.35 9.33 10.94
N PRO A 77 -2.44 10.67 10.82
CA PRO A 77 -3.68 11.37 11.11
C PRO A 77 -4.75 11.05 10.05
N PRO A 78 -6.03 11.03 10.42
CA PRO A 78 -7.10 11.09 9.44
C PRO A 78 -6.94 12.36 8.60
N GLY A 79 -7.20 12.24 7.30
CA GLY A 79 -7.18 13.36 6.39
C GLY A 79 -8.22 14.44 6.76
N ARG A 80 -8.00 15.68 6.30
CA ARG A 80 -8.91 16.82 6.56
C ARG A 80 -10.33 16.60 6.03
N GLY A 81 -10.50 15.79 4.98
CA GLY A 81 -11.76 15.43 4.36
C GLY A 81 -12.44 14.19 4.97
N GLY A 82 -11.90 13.60 6.04
CA GLY A 82 -12.42 12.36 6.61
C GLY A 82 -12.47 11.26 5.56
N ARG A 83 -13.65 10.67 5.32
CA ARG A 83 -13.85 9.59 4.33
C ARG A 83 -13.57 9.97 2.87
N LEU A 84 -13.59 11.26 2.52
CA LEU A 84 -13.22 11.70 1.16
C LEU A 84 -11.71 11.61 0.90
N ASP A 85 -10.90 11.67 1.95
CA ASP A 85 -9.44 11.48 1.85
C ASP A 85 -9.05 9.99 1.80
N ILE A 86 -10.02 9.10 2.07
CA ILE A 86 -9.87 7.64 2.02
C ILE A 86 -10.05 7.11 0.58
N ASP A 87 -10.77 7.86 -0.26
CA ASP A 87 -10.75 7.69 -1.72
C ASP A 87 -9.43 8.28 -2.25
N THR A 88 -8.41 7.43 -2.40
CA THR A 88 -7.03 7.82 -2.77
C THR A 88 -6.93 8.67 -4.05
N ASN A 89 -7.96 8.65 -4.90
CA ASN A 89 -7.96 9.28 -6.22
C ASN A 89 -9.10 10.31 -6.46
N SER A 90 -9.67 10.97 -5.44
CA SER A 90 -10.67 12.07 -5.62
C SER A 90 -11.86 11.74 -6.55
N GLY A 91 -12.28 10.48 -6.64
CA GLY A 91 -13.33 10.06 -7.57
C GLY A 91 -12.91 9.81 -9.02
N VAL A 92 -11.63 10.01 -9.41
CA VAL A 92 -11.07 9.65 -10.73
C VAL A 92 -11.40 8.20 -11.07
N ARG A 93 -11.32 7.29 -10.08
CA ARG A 93 -11.74 5.89 -10.23
C ARG A 93 -13.13 5.78 -10.86
N ARG A 94 -14.16 6.40 -10.27
CA ARG A 94 -15.55 6.28 -10.75
C ARG A 94 -15.80 6.99 -12.07
N GLY A 95 -15.12 8.11 -12.30
CA GLY A 95 -15.29 8.92 -13.51
C GLY A 95 -14.53 8.36 -14.72
N PHE A 96 -13.44 7.63 -14.48
CA PHE A 96 -12.57 7.14 -15.53
C PHE A 96 -12.65 5.64 -15.73
N LEU A 97 -12.44 4.83 -14.68
CA LEU A 97 -12.24 3.39 -14.83
C LEU A 97 -13.55 2.64 -15.14
N PRO A 98 -13.50 1.60 -15.99
CA PRO A 98 -14.65 0.78 -16.31
C PRO A 98 -14.97 -0.13 -15.13
N GLN A 99 -16.25 -0.18 -14.76
CA GLN A 99 -16.71 -0.96 -13.61
C GLN A 99 -17.10 -2.37 -14.09
N GLY A 100 -16.31 -3.35 -13.67
CA GLY A 100 -16.56 -4.77 -13.95
C GLY A 100 -17.71 -5.34 -13.11
N SER A 101 -17.91 -6.66 -13.23
CA SER A 101 -18.93 -7.38 -12.44
C SER A 101 -18.51 -7.64 -10.98
N ARG A 102 -17.21 -7.53 -10.69
CA ARG A 102 -16.63 -7.72 -9.36
C ARG A 102 -16.83 -6.45 -8.53
N GLY A 103 -17.10 -6.64 -7.24
CA GLY A 103 -17.25 -5.54 -6.29
C GLY A 103 -16.90 -5.99 -4.89
N TYR A 104 -16.38 -5.06 -4.09
CA TYR A 104 -16.12 -5.26 -2.67
C TYR A 104 -17.41 -5.63 -1.96
N ARG A 105 -17.35 -6.69 -1.16
CA ARG A 105 -18.45 -7.11 -0.29
C ARG A 105 -17.91 -7.19 1.14
N PRO A 106 -18.31 -6.27 2.04
CA PRO A 106 -17.91 -6.31 3.44
C PRO A 106 -18.13 -7.71 4.02
N LEU A 107 -17.16 -8.21 4.78
CA LEU A 107 -17.16 -9.53 5.44
C LEU A 107 -17.25 -10.75 4.50
N ARG A 108 -17.32 -10.54 3.17
CA ARG A 108 -17.32 -11.61 2.16
C ARG A 108 -16.15 -11.52 1.19
N GLN A 109 -15.36 -10.45 1.28
CA GLN A 109 -14.11 -10.31 0.56
C GLN A 109 -13.10 -11.34 1.09
N PRO A 110 -12.38 -12.09 0.22
CA PRO A 110 -11.26 -12.91 0.66
C PRO A 110 -10.25 -12.12 1.49
N THR A 111 -9.74 -12.72 2.57
CA THR A 111 -8.72 -12.08 3.40
C THR A 111 -7.37 -12.09 2.69
N ALA A 112 -6.48 -11.17 3.05
CA ALA A 112 -5.10 -11.18 2.58
C ALA A 112 -4.41 -12.51 2.90
N GLN A 113 -4.62 -13.04 4.11
CA GLN A 113 -4.05 -14.33 4.54
C GLN A 113 -4.53 -15.47 3.65
N ARG A 114 -5.84 -15.60 3.41
CA ARG A 114 -6.39 -16.64 2.54
C ARG A 114 -5.79 -16.58 1.14
N VAL A 115 -5.76 -15.40 0.54
CA VAL A 115 -5.22 -15.22 -0.83
C VAL A 115 -3.74 -15.56 -0.90
N MET A 116 -2.94 -15.17 0.10
CA MET A 116 -1.52 -15.55 0.16
C MET A 116 -1.32 -17.04 0.37
N VAL A 117 -2.07 -17.67 1.27
CA VAL A 117 -2.02 -19.12 1.53
C VAL A 117 -2.36 -19.89 0.26
N ASP A 118 -3.47 -19.55 -0.40
CA ASP A 118 -3.90 -20.22 -1.64
C ASP A 118 -2.84 -20.07 -2.75
N THR A 119 -2.30 -18.85 -2.92
CA THR A 119 -1.30 -18.56 -3.96
C THR A 119 0.01 -19.31 -3.71
N LEU A 120 0.56 -19.23 -2.49
CA LEU A 120 1.83 -19.87 -2.16
C LEU A 120 1.70 -21.39 -2.07
N SER A 121 0.52 -21.91 -1.72
CA SER A 121 0.27 -23.36 -1.76
C SER A 121 0.24 -23.91 -3.18
N ALA A 122 -0.19 -23.09 -4.16
CA ALA A 122 -0.23 -23.47 -5.56
C ALA A 122 1.18 -23.56 -6.20
N GLY A 123 2.17 -22.85 -5.65
CA GLY A 123 3.56 -23.00 -6.07
C GLY A 123 4.48 -21.85 -5.68
N PRO A 124 5.76 -21.94 -6.10
CA PRO A 124 6.74 -20.88 -5.92
C PRO A 124 6.22 -19.54 -6.47
N THR A 125 6.35 -18.48 -5.66
CA THR A 125 5.81 -17.15 -5.96
C THR A 125 6.82 -16.06 -5.57
N THR A 126 7.01 -15.08 -6.46
CA THR A 126 7.68 -13.82 -6.14
C THR A 126 6.70 -12.83 -5.53
N VAL A 127 7.07 -12.24 -4.39
CA VAL A 127 6.24 -11.27 -3.65
C VAL A 127 6.77 -9.86 -3.88
N ILE A 128 5.88 -8.91 -4.16
CA ILE A 128 6.21 -7.48 -4.23
C ILE A 128 5.44 -6.78 -3.11
N LEU A 129 6.16 -6.13 -2.19
CA LEU A 129 5.60 -5.36 -1.07
C LEU A 129 5.76 -3.87 -1.35
N LEU A 130 4.63 -3.18 -1.50
CA LEU A 130 4.57 -1.73 -1.74
C LEU A 130 4.00 -0.96 -0.54
N GLY A 131 3.71 -1.65 0.56
CA GLY A 131 3.11 -1.11 1.79
C GLY A 131 3.71 -1.73 3.04
N ALA A 132 3.08 -1.48 4.20
CA ALA A 132 3.51 -2.07 5.46
C ALA A 132 3.49 -3.61 5.42
N HIS A 133 4.47 -4.21 6.09
CA HIS A 133 4.86 -5.62 5.95
C HIS A 133 3.93 -6.61 6.67
N THR A 134 2.94 -6.11 7.40
CA THR A 134 2.12 -6.86 8.37
C THR A 134 1.51 -8.12 7.79
N ASN A 135 0.92 -8.05 6.59
CA ASN A 135 0.28 -9.20 5.95
C ASN A 135 1.28 -10.35 5.72
N LEU A 136 2.43 -10.04 5.11
CA LEU A 136 3.44 -11.06 4.83
C LEU A 136 4.09 -11.59 6.12
N ALA A 137 4.37 -10.71 7.08
CA ALA A 137 4.95 -11.13 8.37
C ALA A 137 4.02 -12.12 9.09
N LEU A 138 2.72 -11.82 9.17
CA LEU A 138 1.72 -12.70 9.75
C LEU A 138 1.67 -14.06 9.04
N LEU A 139 1.69 -14.07 7.71
CA LEU A 139 1.72 -15.31 6.95
C LEU A 139 2.95 -16.14 7.30
N LEU A 140 4.14 -15.54 7.31
CA LEU A 140 5.40 -16.25 7.59
C LEU A 140 5.45 -16.78 9.03
N MET A 141 4.80 -16.10 9.98
CA MET A 141 4.71 -16.53 11.38
C MET A 141 3.67 -17.66 11.57
N THR A 142 2.51 -17.57 10.92
CA THR A 142 1.39 -18.50 11.11
C THR A 142 1.49 -19.75 10.21
N HIS A 143 2.09 -19.60 9.04
CA HIS A 143 2.26 -20.65 8.03
C HIS A 143 3.75 -20.80 7.63
N PRO A 144 4.66 -21.08 8.58
CA PRO A 144 6.11 -21.08 8.33
C PRO A 144 6.54 -22.10 7.26
N HIS A 145 5.76 -23.15 7.03
CA HIS A 145 5.99 -24.14 5.98
C HIS A 145 5.82 -23.56 4.56
N LEU A 146 5.00 -22.51 4.37
CA LEU A 146 4.82 -21.83 3.09
C LEU A 146 5.98 -20.90 2.72
N ARG A 147 6.84 -20.56 3.68
CA ARG A 147 8.06 -19.77 3.44
C ARG A 147 8.91 -20.32 2.29
N ARG A 148 8.99 -21.66 2.16
CA ARG A 148 9.78 -22.34 1.12
C ARG A 148 9.27 -22.06 -0.31
N ASN A 149 8.03 -21.61 -0.44
CA ASN A 149 7.40 -21.26 -1.72
C ASN A 149 7.55 -19.77 -2.03
N VAL A 150 8.16 -18.98 -1.13
CA VAL A 150 8.51 -17.58 -1.42
C VAL A 150 9.86 -17.57 -2.14
N GLU A 151 9.85 -17.35 -3.44
CA GLU A 151 11.09 -17.34 -4.25
C GLU A 151 11.96 -16.12 -3.94
N ARG A 152 11.31 -14.97 -3.83
CA ARG A 152 11.93 -13.67 -3.56
C ARG A 152 10.88 -12.67 -3.09
N VAL A 153 11.31 -11.71 -2.29
CA VAL A 153 10.52 -10.55 -1.90
C VAL A 153 11.20 -9.29 -2.41
N TYR A 154 10.49 -8.46 -3.17
CA TYR A 154 10.90 -7.09 -3.48
C TYR A 154 10.15 -6.13 -2.57
N VAL A 155 10.87 -5.27 -1.86
CA VAL A 155 10.30 -4.33 -0.88
C VAL A 155 10.54 -2.90 -1.35
N SER A 156 9.46 -2.15 -1.60
CA SER A 156 9.53 -0.70 -1.73
C SER A 156 9.44 -0.08 -0.33
N GLY A 157 10.57 0.34 0.22
CA GLY A 157 10.63 0.91 1.56
C GLY A 157 12.02 0.85 2.20
N GLY A 158 12.15 1.58 3.29
CA GLY A 158 13.42 1.81 3.99
C GLY A 158 14.17 3.04 3.48
N ALA A 159 15.05 3.57 4.33
CA ALA A 159 15.97 4.67 4.03
C ALA A 159 17.31 4.35 4.68
N VAL A 160 18.37 4.17 3.89
CA VAL A 160 19.65 3.64 4.37
C VAL A 160 20.66 4.76 4.57
N ARG A 161 20.87 5.60 3.56
CA ARG A 161 21.83 6.71 3.56
C ARG A 161 21.17 8.06 3.32
N VAL A 162 19.84 8.09 3.29
CA VAL A 162 19.02 9.28 3.09
C VAL A 162 18.05 9.47 4.27
N PRO A 163 17.54 10.69 4.49
CA PRO A 163 16.46 10.90 5.46
C PRO A 163 15.19 10.10 5.12
N GLY A 164 14.41 9.82 6.15
CA GLY A 164 13.08 9.21 6.05
C GLY A 164 12.02 10.18 5.48
N ASN A 165 10.79 9.68 5.30
CA ASN A 165 9.71 10.40 4.60
C ASN A 165 8.40 10.47 5.40
N LEU A 166 8.44 10.39 6.73
CA LEU A 166 7.23 10.53 7.55
C LEU A 166 6.60 11.92 7.39
N PHE A 167 5.28 12.00 7.24
CA PHE A 167 4.58 13.28 7.00
C PHE A 167 4.34 14.12 8.26
N THR A 168 4.01 13.47 9.38
CA THR A 168 3.55 14.11 10.63
C THR A 168 4.55 14.00 11.77
N ALA A 169 5.45 13.03 11.69
CA ALA A 169 6.41 12.71 12.73
C ALA A 169 7.87 12.92 12.28
N SER A 170 8.12 13.56 11.13
CA SER A 170 9.47 13.76 10.59
C SER A 170 10.43 14.42 11.59
N ALA A 171 9.97 15.42 12.34
CA ALA A 171 10.79 16.10 13.34
C ALA A 171 11.18 15.19 14.53
N ALA A 172 10.30 14.28 14.92
CA ALA A 172 10.54 13.33 16.02
C ALA A 172 11.29 12.07 15.54
N ASN A 173 11.17 11.72 14.26
CA ASN A 173 11.81 10.58 13.64
C ASN A 173 12.20 10.91 12.18
N PRO A 174 13.39 11.50 11.97
CA PRO A 174 13.84 11.93 10.65
C PRO A 174 14.41 10.79 9.80
N ALA A 175 14.55 9.58 10.35
CA ALA A 175 15.21 8.46 9.68
C ALA A 175 14.22 7.44 9.10
N ALA A 176 12.99 7.37 9.61
CA ALA A 176 12.08 6.31 9.24
C ALA A 176 11.39 6.55 7.89
N GLU A 177 11.38 5.50 7.06
CA GLU A 177 10.53 5.42 5.88
C GLU A 177 9.13 4.93 6.28
N PHE A 178 8.10 5.44 5.60
CA PHE A 178 6.70 5.29 5.94
C PHE A 178 6.21 3.84 6.03
N ASN A 179 6.52 2.98 5.06
CA ASN A 179 6.09 1.58 5.06
C ASN A 179 6.75 0.76 6.17
N PHE A 180 8.02 1.02 6.47
CA PHE A 180 8.72 0.42 7.60
C PHE A 180 8.19 0.94 8.94
N PHE A 181 7.90 2.24 9.02
CA PHE A 181 7.35 2.87 10.21
C PHE A 181 5.93 2.39 10.53
N GLY A 182 5.13 2.06 9.51
CA GLY A 182 3.76 1.56 9.69
C GLY A 182 3.68 0.26 10.49
N ASP A 183 4.66 -0.63 10.36
CA ASP A 183 4.80 -1.82 11.21
C ASP A 183 6.27 -2.28 11.29
N PRO A 184 7.08 -1.69 12.19
CA PRO A 184 8.51 -1.98 12.28
C PRO A 184 8.78 -3.43 12.71
N PHE A 185 7.89 -4.03 13.49
CA PHE A 185 8.02 -5.42 13.91
C PHE A 185 7.75 -6.37 12.75
N ALA A 186 6.73 -6.11 11.93
CA ALA A 186 6.52 -6.88 10.71
C ALA A 186 7.69 -6.73 9.72
N ALA A 187 8.23 -5.52 9.57
CA ALA A 187 9.42 -5.32 8.75
C ALA A 187 10.62 -6.13 9.27
N TYR A 188 10.83 -6.12 10.59
CA TYR A 188 11.85 -6.96 11.24
C TYR A 188 11.61 -8.45 10.94
N GLN A 189 10.40 -8.96 11.11
CA GLN A 189 10.06 -10.36 10.84
C GLN A 189 10.30 -10.75 9.39
N VAL A 190 9.92 -9.90 8.42
CA VAL A 190 10.14 -10.18 6.99
C VAL A 190 11.64 -10.19 6.67
N LEU A 191 12.40 -9.18 7.10
CA LEU A 191 13.83 -9.09 6.85
C LEU A 191 14.63 -10.25 7.48
N HIS A 192 14.17 -10.75 8.64
CA HIS A 192 14.82 -11.86 9.35
C HIS A 192 14.19 -13.23 9.06
N SER A 193 13.24 -13.30 8.12
CA SER A 193 12.51 -14.55 7.83
C SER A 193 13.36 -15.64 7.16
N GLY A 194 14.51 -15.26 6.58
CA GLY A 194 15.37 -16.13 5.79
C GLY A 194 14.96 -16.26 4.33
N VAL A 195 13.92 -15.57 3.87
CA VAL A 195 13.60 -15.47 2.44
C VAL A 195 14.56 -14.50 1.73
N PRO A 196 14.83 -14.66 0.43
CA PRO A 196 15.61 -13.67 -0.32
C PRO A 196 14.84 -12.36 -0.44
N VAL A 197 15.30 -11.30 0.25
CA VAL A 197 14.69 -9.97 0.20
C VAL A 197 15.59 -9.00 -0.57
N THR A 198 15.03 -8.31 -1.56
CA THR A 198 15.64 -7.16 -2.23
C THR A 198 14.90 -5.89 -1.80
N MET A 199 15.60 -4.99 -1.11
CA MET A 199 15.06 -3.66 -0.78
C MET A 199 15.24 -2.69 -1.94
N ILE A 200 14.22 -1.88 -2.18
CA ILE A 200 14.18 -0.72 -3.07
C ILE A 200 13.88 0.48 -2.16
N PRO A 201 14.90 1.02 -1.46
CA PRO A 201 14.73 2.07 -0.46
C PRO A 201 14.62 3.45 -1.10
N LEU A 202 14.38 4.47 -0.26
CA LEU A 202 14.39 5.88 -0.65
C LEU A 202 15.70 6.30 -1.36
N ASP A 203 16.83 5.69 -1.00
CA ASP A 203 18.10 5.90 -1.69
C ASP A 203 18.01 5.65 -3.20
N ALA A 204 17.16 4.71 -3.63
CA ALA A 204 16.93 4.39 -5.02
C ALA A 204 15.69 5.12 -5.58
N THR A 205 14.59 5.21 -4.84
CA THR A 205 13.37 5.83 -5.38
C THR A 205 13.49 7.35 -5.50
N ASN A 206 14.33 8.00 -4.71
CA ASN A 206 14.56 9.45 -4.82
C ASN A 206 15.33 9.81 -6.10
N THR A 207 16.01 8.86 -6.76
CA THR A 207 16.76 9.13 -8.00
C THR A 207 15.86 9.16 -9.25
N ILE A 208 14.55 8.92 -9.10
CA ILE A 208 13.58 8.87 -10.21
C ILE A 208 12.41 9.86 -9.96
N PRO A 209 12.68 11.17 -9.85
CA PRO A 209 11.63 12.15 -9.61
C PRO A 209 10.71 12.31 -10.82
N VAL A 210 9.47 12.73 -10.55
CA VAL A 210 8.55 13.23 -11.58
C VAL A 210 8.97 14.66 -11.93
N THR A 211 9.70 14.84 -13.03
CA THR A 211 10.14 16.17 -13.49
C THR A 211 9.07 16.87 -14.31
N GLU A 212 9.21 18.19 -14.50
CA GLU A 212 8.31 18.96 -15.36
C GLU A 212 8.35 18.46 -16.80
N GLU A 213 9.53 18.10 -17.31
CA GLU A 213 9.70 17.53 -18.65
C GLU A 213 8.99 16.18 -18.78
N PHE A 214 9.14 15.30 -17.78
CA PHE A 214 8.43 14.02 -17.77
C PHE A 214 6.91 14.23 -17.74
N TYR A 215 6.42 15.13 -16.88
CA TYR A 215 4.99 15.42 -16.79
C TYR A 215 4.44 15.99 -18.09
N ALA A 216 5.12 16.97 -18.70
CA ALA A 216 4.70 17.57 -19.96
C ALA A 216 4.70 16.55 -21.12
N GLU A 217 5.70 15.67 -21.17
CA GLU A 217 5.76 14.63 -22.17
C GLU A 217 4.69 13.56 -21.95
N PHE A 218 4.43 13.15 -20.72
CA PHE A 218 3.37 12.18 -20.39
C PHE A 218 1.98 12.75 -20.74
N ARG A 219 1.73 14.04 -20.44
CA ARG A 219 0.50 14.73 -20.84
C ARG A 219 0.26 14.67 -22.35
N ARG A 220 1.34 14.79 -23.12
CA ARG A 220 1.30 14.75 -24.60
C ARG A 220 1.17 13.32 -25.14
N ARG A 221 1.69 12.32 -24.43
CA ARG A 221 1.78 10.92 -24.86
C ARG A 221 1.01 9.96 -23.95
N GLN A 222 -0.31 10.06 -24.00
CA GLN A 222 -1.26 9.19 -23.29
C GLN A 222 -2.28 8.58 -24.28
N SER A 223 -1.79 7.86 -25.29
CA SER A 223 -2.63 7.35 -26.38
C SER A 223 -3.46 6.12 -26.01
N THR A 224 -3.07 5.39 -24.97
CA THR A 224 -3.80 4.23 -24.45
C THR A 224 -4.67 4.65 -23.28
N TYR A 225 -5.77 3.94 -23.08
CA TYR A 225 -6.71 4.22 -21.99
C TYR A 225 -6.06 4.07 -20.60
N GLU A 226 -5.14 3.10 -20.44
CA GLU A 226 -4.34 2.90 -19.24
C GLU A 226 -3.41 4.10 -18.98
N ALA A 227 -2.74 4.60 -20.01
CA ALA A 227 -1.87 5.77 -19.91
C ALA A 227 -2.66 7.03 -19.52
N GLN A 228 -3.89 7.20 -20.02
CA GLN A 228 -4.77 8.30 -19.63
C GLN A 228 -5.17 8.19 -18.16
N TYR A 229 -5.51 6.99 -17.69
CA TYR A 229 -5.82 6.75 -16.29
C TYR A 229 -4.63 7.07 -15.38
N CYS A 230 -3.44 6.58 -15.74
CA CYS A 230 -2.20 6.85 -14.99
C CYS A 230 -1.88 8.34 -14.96
N PHE A 231 -2.03 9.05 -16.08
CA PHE A 231 -1.79 10.49 -16.15
C PHE A 231 -2.78 11.26 -15.28
N GLN A 232 -4.08 10.97 -15.34
CA GLN A 232 -5.08 11.64 -14.50
C GLN A 232 -4.85 11.39 -13.01
N SER A 233 -4.45 10.16 -12.64
CA SER A 233 -4.11 9.83 -11.25
C SER A 233 -2.87 10.60 -10.78
N LEU A 234 -1.84 10.72 -11.62
CA LEU A 234 -0.65 11.52 -11.34
C LEU A 234 -0.99 13.01 -11.20
N ASP A 235 -1.80 13.55 -12.10
CA ASP A 235 -2.20 14.95 -12.13
C ASP A 235 -2.94 15.36 -10.84
N GLU A 236 -3.85 14.50 -10.35
CA GLU A 236 -4.57 14.75 -9.10
C GLU A 236 -3.63 14.79 -7.89
N VAL A 237 -2.64 13.90 -7.84
CA VAL A 237 -1.63 13.87 -6.75
C VAL A 237 -0.78 15.15 -6.78
N LEU A 238 -0.29 15.56 -7.96
CA LEU A 238 0.51 16.77 -8.11
C LEU A 238 -0.29 18.03 -7.78
N ALA A 239 -1.54 18.13 -8.24
CA ALA A 239 -2.44 19.24 -7.92
C ALA A 239 -2.68 19.36 -6.40
N ARG A 240 -2.76 18.25 -5.67
CA ARG A 240 -2.87 18.26 -4.19
C ARG A 240 -1.57 18.75 -3.53
N GLN A 241 -0.40 18.33 -4.03
CA GLN A 241 0.88 18.83 -3.51
C GLN A 241 1.02 20.35 -3.72
N MET A 242 0.69 20.86 -4.92
CA MET A 242 0.73 22.29 -5.22
C MET A 242 -0.26 23.12 -4.38
N ARG A 243 -1.46 22.58 -4.10
CA ARG A 243 -2.44 23.23 -3.20
C ARG A 243 -1.94 23.29 -1.75
N ARG A 244 -1.16 22.31 -1.30
CA ARG A 244 -0.57 22.29 0.06
C ARG A 244 0.60 23.26 0.22
N THR A 245 1.35 23.53 -0.85
CA THR A 245 2.45 24.51 -0.83
C THR A 245 1.99 25.95 -1.05
N GLY A 246 0.68 26.18 -1.25
CA GLY A 246 0.05 27.50 -1.19
C GLY A 246 0.43 28.44 -2.34
N GLY A 247 0.08 28.09 -3.59
CA GLY A 247 -0.13 29.04 -4.70
C GLY A 247 1.00 30.00 -5.10
N GLY A 248 2.16 29.95 -4.46
CA GLY A 248 3.37 30.62 -4.92
C GLY A 248 4.02 29.78 -6.00
N HIS A 249 4.59 30.46 -7.02
CA HIS A 249 5.46 29.82 -8.00
C HIS A 249 6.34 28.79 -7.31
N ALA A 250 6.39 27.57 -7.89
CA ALA A 250 7.29 26.54 -7.46
C ALA A 250 8.70 27.13 -7.38
N ASN A 251 9.13 27.51 -6.19
CA ASN A 251 10.54 27.69 -5.95
C ASN A 251 11.06 26.25 -6.00
N THR A 252 11.93 26.02 -6.98
CA THR A 252 12.57 24.79 -7.41
C THR A 252 13.44 24.12 -6.33
N ALA A 253 13.01 24.14 -5.07
CA ALA A 253 13.76 23.73 -3.90
C ALA A 253 13.06 22.59 -3.15
N SER A 254 12.59 21.58 -3.88
CA SER A 254 12.43 20.20 -3.40
C SER A 254 12.22 19.23 -4.58
N LEU A 255 13.06 19.40 -5.61
CA LEU A 255 13.35 18.43 -6.65
C LEU A 255 14.85 18.07 -6.58
N ASN A 256 15.31 17.69 -5.38
CA ASN A 256 16.63 17.09 -5.12
C ASN A 256 16.45 15.89 -4.20
#